data_AF-A0A447N2G8-F1
#
_entry.id   AF-A0A447N2G8-F1
#
_cell.length_a   1.000
_cell.length_b   1.000
_cell.length_c   1.000
_cell.angle_alpha   90.00
_cell.angle_beta   90.00
_cell.angle_gamma   90.00
#
_symmetry.space_group_name_H-M   'P 1'
#
loop_
_entity.id
_entity.type
_entity.pdbx_description
1 polymer ?
#
loop_
_entity_poly.entity_id
_entity_poly.type
_entity_poly.pdbx_seq_one_letter_code
_entity_poly.pdbx_strand_id
1 'polypeptide(L)'
;MLHLFAGLDLHTGLLLLLALAFVLFYEAINGFHDTANAVATVIYTRAMRSQLAVVMAAVFNFFGVLLGGLSVAYAIVHMLPTDLLLNMGSAHGLAMVFSMLLAAIIWNLGTWYFGVAGVQFPHADWRHYRHRFNQCDDDRHVSGGCA
;
A
#
# COMPACT_ATOMS: atom_id res chain seq x y z
N MET A 1 -6.07 26.01 -14.31
CA MET A 1 -5.97 24.86 -13.39
C MET A 1 -6.43 25.23 -11.96
N LEU A 2 -5.89 26.26 -11.30
CA LEU A 2 -6.32 26.66 -9.95
C LEU A 2 -7.73 27.29 -9.85
N HIS A 3 -8.30 27.77 -10.96
CA HIS A 3 -9.65 28.35 -11.00
C HIS A 3 -10.79 27.32 -10.88
N LEU A 4 -10.49 26.01 -11.03
CA LEU A 4 -11.44 24.91 -10.83
C LEU A 4 -11.78 24.72 -9.33
N PHE A 5 -10.86 25.14 -8.46
CA PHE A 5 -11.02 25.08 -7.00
C PHE A 5 -11.68 26.32 -6.41
N ALA A 6 -11.81 27.41 -7.18
CA ALA A 6 -12.41 28.67 -6.74
C ALA A 6 -13.95 28.65 -6.68
N GLY A 7 -14.59 27.64 -7.28
CA GLY A 7 -16.05 27.43 -7.25
C GLY A 7 -16.48 26.18 -6.48
N LEU A 8 -15.56 25.52 -5.78
CA LEU A 8 -15.85 24.34 -4.98
C LEU A 8 -16.38 24.77 -3.62
N ASP A 9 -17.56 24.27 -3.27
CA ASP A 9 -18.14 24.43 -1.95
C ASP A 9 -17.16 23.89 -0.89
N LEU A 10 -17.01 24.61 0.24
CA LEU A 10 -16.05 24.26 1.29
C LEU A 10 -16.21 22.80 1.75
N HIS A 11 -17.46 22.32 1.77
CA HIS A 11 -17.79 20.94 2.11
C HIS A 11 -17.22 19.93 1.12
N THR A 12 -17.30 20.20 -0.19
CA THR A 12 -16.73 19.32 -1.21
C THR A 12 -15.20 19.33 -1.18
N GLY A 13 -14.58 20.49 -0.93
CA GLY A 13 -13.12 20.59 -0.76
C GLY A 13 -12.61 19.77 0.43
N LEU A 14 -13.31 19.84 1.58
CA LEU A 14 -12.97 19.05 2.77
C LEU A 14 -13.12 17.54 2.52
N LEU A 15 -14.20 17.12 1.85
CA LEU A 15 -14.41 15.71 1.50
C LEU A 15 -13.35 15.19 0.53
N LEU A 16 -12.91 15.99 -0.44
CA LEU A 16 -11.82 15.62 -1.35
C LEU A 16 -10.49 15.44 -0.61
N LEU A 17 -10.15 16.35 0.31
CA LEU A 17 -8.94 16.21 1.14
C LEU A 17 -9.01 14.96 2.02
N LEU A 18 -10.17 14.68 2.60
CA LEU A 18 -10.38 13.46 3.38
C LEU A 18 -10.25 12.21 2.52
N ALA A 19 -10.85 12.17 1.34
CA ALA A 19 -10.72 11.06 0.40
C ALA A 19 -9.25 10.82 0.01
N LEU A 20 -8.50 11.88 -0.27
CA LEU A 20 -7.08 11.80 -0.58
C LEU A 20 -6.28 11.22 0.60
N ALA A 21 -6.56 11.65 1.83
CA ALA A 21 -5.90 11.11 3.02
C ALA A 21 -6.18 9.60 3.20
N PHE A 22 -7.42 9.16 2.96
CA PHE A 22 -7.79 7.74 3.00
C PHE A 22 -7.07 6.93 1.91
N VAL A 23 -6.97 7.45 0.69
CA VAL A 23 -6.23 6.81 -0.41
C VAL A 23 -4.75 6.66 -0.06
N LEU A 24 -4.11 7.72 0.43
CA LEU A 24 -2.71 7.68 0.85
C LEU A 24 -2.47 6.67 1.97
N PHE A 25 -3.39 6.59 2.93
CA PHE A 25 -3.32 5.61 4.02
C PHE A 25 -3.48 4.17 3.50
N TYR A 26 -4.44 3.93 2.61
CA TYR A 26 -4.63 2.62 1.96
C TYR A 26 -3.37 2.21 1.19
N GLU A 27 -2.83 3.10 0.36
CA GLU A 27 -1.62 2.84 -0.42
C GLU A 27 -0.39 2.56 0.46
N ALA A 28 -0.25 3.26 1.59
CA ALA A 28 0.79 2.97 2.56
C ALA A 28 0.67 1.57 3.18
N ILE A 29 -0.55 1.12 3.52
CA ILE A 29 -0.78 -0.23 4.03
C ILE A 29 -0.46 -1.27 2.95
N ASN A 30 -0.91 -1.05 1.71
CA ASN A 30 -0.61 -1.96 0.60
C ASN A 30 0.89 -2.03 0.31
N GLY A 31 1.60 -0.90 0.33
CA GLY A 31 3.05 -0.88 0.14
C GLY A 31 3.81 -1.64 1.24
N PHE A 32 3.29 -1.62 2.48
CA PHE A 32 3.83 -2.44 3.57
C PHE A 32 3.63 -3.94 3.31
N HIS A 33 2.48 -4.32 2.77
CA HIS A 33 2.15 -5.70 2.41
C HIS A 33 3.08 -6.24 1.30
N ASP A 34 3.36 -5.43 0.28
CA ASP A 34 4.27 -5.83 -0.80
C ASP A 34 5.73 -5.88 -0.33
N THR A 35 6.12 -4.95 0.54
CA THR A 35 7.45 -4.91 1.16
C THR A 35 7.69 -6.14 2.03
N ALA A 36 6.70 -6.56 2.83
CA ALA A 36 6.75 -7.76 3.66
C ALA A 36 7.07 -9.02 2.84
N ASN A 37 6.38 -9.20 1.72
CA ASN A 37 6.58 -10.35 0.83
C ASN A 37 7.95 -10.31 0.13
N ALA A 38 8.39 -9.14 -0.32
CA ALA A 38 9.70 -8.99 -0.96
C ALA A 38 10.86 -9.22 0.02
N VAL A 39 10.81 -8.61 1.20
CA VAL A 39 11.83 -8.73 2.25
C VAL A 39 11.93 -10.17 2.75
N ALA A 40 10.82 -10.90 2.76
CA ALA A 40 10.82 -12.27 3.22
C ALA A 40 11.75 -13.17 2.40
N THR A 41 11.68 -13.07 1.07
CA THR A 41 12.54 -13.85 0.17
C THR A 41 14.03 -13.56 0.38
N VAL A 42 14.39 -12.30 0.63
CA VAL A 42 15.78 -11.87 0.82
C VAL A 42 16.34 -12.37 2.15
N ILE A 43 15.52 -12.43 3.21
CA ILE A 43 15.92 -12.99 4.51
C ILE A 43 16.10 -14.51 4.42
N TYR A 44 15.20 -15.22 3.71
CA TYR A 44 15.32 -16.67 3.54
C TYR A 44 16.56 -17.06 2.72
N THR A 45 16.89 -16.28 1.70
CA THR A 45 18.05 -16.51 0.82
C THR A 45 19.36 -15.89 1.31
N ARG A 46 19.33 -15.12 2.42
CA ARG A 46 20.48 -14.39 3.01
C ARG A 46 21.24 -13.46 2.05
N ALA A 47 20.63 -13.09 0.92
CA ALA A 47 21.31 -12.40 -0.17
C ALA A 47 21.79 -10.97 0.18
N MET A 48 21.12 -10.27 1.10
CA MET A 48 21.39 -8.86 1.40
C MET A 48 21.11 -8.51 2.87
N ARG A 49 21.63 -7.36 3.37
CA ARG A 49 21.38 -6.90 4.75
C ARG A 49 19.91 -6.64 4.94
N SER A 50 19.36 -7.19 6.01
CA SER A 50 17.95 -7.14 6.33
C SER A 50 17.44 -5.70 6.40
N GLN A 51 18.22 -4.78 6.98
CA GLN A 51 17.94 -3.33 6.94
C GLN A 51 17.98 -2.74 5.52
N LEU A 52 18.95 -3.17 4.70
CA LEU A 52 19.09 -2.67 3.33
C LEU A 52 17.99 -3.21 2.41
N ALA A 53 17.49 -4.42 2.66
CA ALA A 53 16.36 -5.01 1.96
C ALA A 53 15.07 -4.19 2.18
N VAL A 54 14.83 -3.73 3.41
CA VAL A 54 13.68 -2.86 3.72
C VAL A 54 13.82 -1.50 3.03
N VAL A 55 15.01 -0.90 3.06
CA VAL A 55 15.26 0.38 2.40
C VAL A 55 15.10 0.25 0.88
N MET A 56 15.65 -0.80 0.28
CA MET A 56 15.49 -1.08 -1.14
C MET A 56 14.02 -1.29 -1.51
N ALA A 57 13.28 -2.09 -0.74
CA ALA A 57 11.86 -2.31 -0.98
C ALA A 57 11.04 -1.00 -0.91
N ALA A 58 11.33 -0.13 0.08
CA ALA A 58 10.68 1.18 0.18
C ALA A 58 10.98 2.07 -1.02
N VAL A 59 12.24 2.10 -1.48
CA VAL A 59 12.67 2.89 -2.64
C VAL A 59 12.00 2.38 -3.92
N PHE A 60 11.99 1.07 -4.15
CA PHE A 60 11.37 0.48 -5.34
C PHE A 60 9.84 0.59 -5.32
N ASN A 61 9.19 0.51 -4.15
CA ASN A 61 7.75 0.75 -4.03
C ASN A 61 7.40 2.19 -4.41
N PHE A 62 8.19 3.16 -3.95
CA PHE A 62 8.02 4.57 -4.32
C PHE A 62 8.26 4.82 -5.82
N PHE A 63 9.31 4.25 -6.40
CA PHE A 63 9.54 4.33 -7.85
C PHE A 63 8.45 3.64 -8.66
N GLY A 64 7.85 2.55 -8.17
CA GLY A 64 6.72 1.90 -8.80
C GLY A 64 5.52 2.84 -8.96
N VAL A 65 5.17 3.57 -7.90
CA VAL A 65 4.09 4.56 -7.95
C VAL A 65 4.46 5.75 -8.84
N LEU A 66 5.70 6.26 -8.78
CA LEU A 66 6.14 7.39 -9.61
C LEU A 66 6.18 7.06 -11.11
N LEU A 67 6.65 5.87 -11.48
CA LEU A 67 6.84 5.47 -12.88
C LEU A 67 5.58 4.83 -13.49
N GLY A 68 4.75 4.16 -12.68
CA GLY A 68 3.61 3.37 -13.14
C GLY A 68 2.25 3.75 -12.55
N GLY A 69 2.18 4.59 -11.50
CA GLY A 69 0.92 4.88 -10.82
C GLY A 69 -0.11 5.56 -11.73
N LEU A 70 0.32 6.54 -12.54
CA LEU A 70 -0.55 7.27 -13.46
C LEU A 70 -1.11 6.38 -14.59
N SER A 71 -0.30 5.47 -15.14
CA SER A 71 -0.72 4.59 -16.22
C SER A 71 -1.69 3.51 -15.72
N VAL A 72 -1.43 2.95 -14.54
CA VAL A 72 -2.34 1.99 -13.90
C VAL A 72 -3.66 2.65 -13.51
N ALA A 73 -3.63 3.86 -12.95
CA ALA A 73 -4.84 4.62 -12.63
C ALA A 73 -5.72 4.85 -13.88
N TYR A 74 -5.11 5.23 -15.00
CA TYR A 74 -5.82 5.40 -16.27
C TYR A 74 -6.44 4.10 -16.79
N ALA A 75 -5.71 2.99 -16.69
CA ALA A 75 -6.20 1.68 -17.11
C ALA A 75 -7.41 1.22 -16.28
N ILE A 76 -7.39 1.44 -14.96
CA ILE A 76 -8.49 1.08 -14.06
C ILE A 76 -9.73 1.93 -14.37
N VAL A 77 -9.57 3.25 -14.58
CA VAL A 77 -10.68 4.13 -14.93
C VAL A 77 -11.32 3.73 -16.26
N HIS A 78 -10.52 3.30 -17.25
CA HIS A 78 -11.04 2.80 -18.53
C HIS A 78 -11.74 1.44 -18.42
N MET A 79 -11.41 0.64 -17.41
CA MET A 79 -12.09 -0.63 -17.12
C MET A 79 -13.43 -0.44 -16.38
N LEU A 80 -13.69 0.77 -15.86
CA LEU A 80 -14.95 1.08 -15.19
C LEU A 80 -15.96 1.62 -16.21
N PRO A 81 -17.19 1.07 -16.32
CA PRO A 81 -18.20 1.58 -17.24
C PRO A 81 -18.58 3.02 -16.87
N THR A 82 -18.07 3.97 -17.67
CA THR A 82 -18.25 5.42 -17.47
C THR A 82 -19.70 5.87 -17.65
N ASP A 83 -20.53 5.07 -18.30
CA ASP A 83 -21.95 5.33 -18.53
C ASP A 83 -22.79 5.36 -17.25
N LEU A 84 -22.35 4.62 -16.21
CA LEU A 84 -23.02 4.67 -14.91
C LEU A 84 -22.64 5.99 -14.20
N LEU A 85 -21.37 6.38 -14.18
CA LEU A 85 -20.86 7.54 -13.43
C LEU A 85 -21.39 8.90 -13.94
N LEU A 86 -21.70 9.02 -15.23
CA LEU A 86 -22.13 10.29 -15.83
C LEU A 86 -23.60 10.65 -15.55
N ASN A 87 -24.43 9.70 -15.07
CA ASN A 87 -25.86 9.92 -14.79
C ASN A 87 -26.19 10.13 -13.30
N MET A 88 -25.20 10.06 -12.40
CA MET A 88 -25.39 10.26 -10.96
C MET A 88 -24.75 11.57 -10.50
N GLY A 89 -25.52 12.41 -9.81
CA GLY A 89 -25.03 13.71 -9.30
C GLY A 89 -23.79 13.57 -8.40
N SER A 90 -22.93 14.60 -8.37
CA SER A 90 -21.59 14.57 -7.75
C SER A 90 -21.54 14.04 -6.30
N ALA A 91 -22.62 14.19 -5.53
CA ALA A 91 -22.72 13.65 -4.17
C ALA A 91 -22.74 12.10 -4.12
N HIS A 92 -23.41 11.45 -5.07
CA HIS A 92 -23.50 9.99 -5.13
C HIS A 92 -22.18 9.37 -5.61
N GLY A 93 -21.47 10.05 -6.52
CA GLY A 93 -20.13 9.63 -6.94
C GLY A 93 -19.13 9.64 -5.79
N LEU A 94 -19.14 10.69 -4.97
CA LEU A 94 -18.28 10.76 -3.78
C LEU A 94 -18.61 9.64 -2.77
N ALA A 95 -19.90 9.40 -2.50
CA ALA A 95 -20.34 8.37 -1.56
C ALA A 95 -19.92 6.94 -2.01
N MET A 96 -19.95 6.68 -3.32
CA MET A 96 -19.48 5.40 -3.89
C MET A 96 -17.98 5.20 -3.64
N VAL A 97 -17.16 6.21 -3.96
CA VAL A 97 -15.71 6.16 -3.76
C VAL A 97 -15.36 5.96 -2.29
N PHE A 98 -16.02 6.70 -1.38
CA PHE A 98 -15.82 6.51 0.06
C PHE A 98 -16.17 5.09 0.52
N SER A 99 -17.29 4.54 0.07
CA SER A 99 -17.73 3.19 0.45
C SER A 99 -16.76 2.11 -0.05
N MET A 100 -16.29 2.22 -1.29
CA MET A 100 -15.33 1.28 -1.87
C MET A 100 -13.96 1.35 -1.17
N LEU A 101 -13.48 2.56 -0.86
CA LEU A 101 -12.22 2.74 -0.12
C LEU A 101 -12.32 2.19 1.30
N LEU A 102 -13.43 2.44 2.01
CA LEU A 102 -13.63 1.95 3.36
C LEU A 102 -13.70 0.42 3.39
N ALA A 103 -14.43 -0.19 2.45
CA ALA A 103 -14.50 -1.63 2.29
C ALA A 103 -13.13 -2.23 1.98
N ALA A 104 -12.36 -1.61 1.08
CA ALA A 104 -11.01 -2.05 0.74
C ALA A 104 -10.06 -1.99 1.95
N ILE A 105 -10.10 -0.91 2.74
CA ILE A 105 -9.27 -0.75 3.94
C ILE A 105 -9.66 -1.76 5.02
N ILE A 106 -10.96 -1.90 5.31
CA ILE A 106 -11.46 -2.87 6.31
C ILE A 106 -11.09 -4.28 5.90
N TRP A 107 -11.20 -4.60 4.61
CA TRP A 107 -10.80 -5.89 4.09
C TRP A 107 -9.29 -6.12 4.22
N ASN A 108 -8.47 -5.11 3.89
CA ASN A 108 -7.01 -5.21 4.00
C ASN A 108 -6.52 -5.38 5.45
N LEU A 109 -7.15 -4.67 6.40
CA LEU A 109 -6.89 -4.85 7.82
C LEU A 109 -7.49 -6.16 8.36
N GLY A 110 -8.63 -6.57 7.83
CA GLY A 110 -9.34 -7.78 8.21
C GLY A 110 -8.57 -9.04 7.82
N THR A 111 -8.03 -9.11 6.61
CA THR A 111 -7.18 -10.22 6.17
C THR A 111 -5.88 -10.29 6.98
N TRP A 112 -5.33 -9.13 7.35
CA TRP A 112 -4.19 -9.06 8.28
C TRP A 112 -4.54 -9.60 9.67
N TYR A 113 -5.69 -9.21 10.23
CA TYR A 113 -6.12 -9.64 11.57
C TYR A 113 -6.52 -11.13 11.63
N PHE A 114 -7.24 -11.62 10.62
CA PHE A 114 -7.71 -13.01 10.57
C PHE A 114 -6.67 -14.00 10.02
N GLY A 115 -5.59 -13.53 9.40
CA GLY A 115 -4.53 -14.40 8.88
C GLY A 115 -4.98 -15.33 7.73
N VAL A 116 -6.11 -15.02 7.08
CA VAL A 116 -6.66 -15.82 5.98
C VAL A 116 -6.27 -15.18 4.65
N ALA A 117 -5.57 -15.99 3.84
CA ALA A 117 -5.01 -15.75 2.51
C ALA A 117 -3.76 -14.83 2.45
N GLY A 118 -2.59 -15.46 2.49
CA GLY A 118 -1.45 -15.13 1.62
C GLY A 118 -0.65 -13.85 1.89
N VAL A 119 -1.10 -12.93 2.76
CA VAL A 119 -0.30 -11.75 3.13
C VAL A 119 0.18 -11.87 4.57
N GLN A 120 1.41 -12.33 4.60
CA GLN A 120 2.37 -12.46 5.68
C GLN A 120 2.21 -11.38 6.78
N PHE A 121 1.68 -11.78 7.95
CA PHE A 121 2.22 -11.55 9.30
C PHE A 121 1.12 -11.54 10.39
N PRO A 122 0.62 -12.71 10.85
CA PRO A 122 -0.09 -12.77 12.12
C PRO A 122 0.87 -12.40 13.27
N HIS A 123 0.38 -11.71 14.32
CA HIS A 123 1.17 -11.28 15.49
C HIS A 123 2.04 -12.39 16.13
N ALA A 124 1.68 -13.67 15.94
CA ALA A 124 2.45 -14.82 16.40
C ALA A 124 3.74 -15.06 15.59
N ASP A 125 3.75 -14.76 14.30
CA ASP A 125 4.87 -15.03 13.37
C ASP A 125 5.91 -13.90 13.39
N TRP A 126 5.51 -12.67 13.74
CA TRP A 126 6.43 -11.52 13.82
C TRP A 126 7.58 -11.73 14.82
N ARG A 127 7.33 -12.44 15.92
CA ARG A 127 8.41 -12.78 16.86
C ARG A 127 9.42 -13.71 16.22
N HIS A 128 8.95 -14.75 15.53
CA HIS A 128 9.83 -15.70 14.84
C HIS A 128 10.61 -15.03 13.71
N TYR A 129 9.95 -14.15 12.96
CA TYR A 129 10.56 -13.33 11.92
C TYR A 129 11.62 -12.36 12.45
N ARG A 130 11.32 -11.66 13.55
CA ARG A 130 12.26 -10.74 14.22
C ARG A 130 13.50 -11.48 14.74
N HIS A 131 13.33 -12.68 15.28
CA HIS A 131 14.46 -13.50 15.70
C HIS A 131 15.34 -13.88 14.51
N ARG A 132 14.76 -14.32 13.39
CA ARG A 132 15.49 -14.62 12.15
C ARG A 132 16.19 -13.39 11.55
N PHE A 133 15.56 -12.23 11.66
CA PHE A 133 16.11 -10.95 11.21
C PHE A 133 17.36 -10.57 12.00
N ASN A 134 17.32 -10.67 13.33
CA ASN A 134 18.48 -10.41 14.20
C ASN A 134 19.58 -11.46 14.00
N GLN A 135 19.21 -12.73 13.82
CA GLN A 135 20.17 -13.83 13.68
C GLN A 135 20.95 -13.74 12.36
N CYS A 136 20.31 -13.31 11.26
CA CYS A 136 21.01 -13.00 10.00
C CYS A 136 21.96 -11.80 10.09
N ASP A 137 21.71 -10.85 10.99
CA ASP A 137 22.60 -9.70 11.20
C ASP A 137 23.81 -10.13 12.05
N ASP A 138 23.57 -10.91 13.12
CA ASP A 138 24.61 -11.49 13.97
C ASP A 138 25.54 -12.44 13.19
N ASP A 139 24.98 -13.37 12.41
CA ASP A 139 25.74 -14.31 11.57
C ASP A 139 26.68 -13.56 10.62
N ARG A 140 26.28 -12.38 10.15
CA ARG A 140 27.07 -11.59 9.20
C ARG A 140 28.18 -10.78 9.86
N HIS A 141 27.96 -10.32 11.09
CA HIS A 141 29.00 -9.70 11.91
C HIS A 141 30.11 -10.70 12.26
N VAL A 142 29.76 -11.97 12.48
CA VAL A 142 30.73 -13.04 12.76
C VAL A 142 31.41 -13.56 11.49
N SER A 143 30.67 -13.72 10.39
CA SER A 143 31.16 -14.42 9.19
C SER A 143 31.81 -13.49 8.15
N GLY A 144 31.71 -12.17 8.30
CA GLY A 144 32.35 -11.20 7.40
C GLY A 144 31.85 -11.18 5.95
N GLY A 145 30.79 -11.93 5.61
CA GLY A 145 30.34 -12.07 4.23
C GLY A 145 28.86 -12.45 4.08
N CYS A 146 28.28 -12.01 2.96
CA CYS A 146 27.01 -12.48 2.42
C CYS A 146 27.25 -13.80 1.68
N ALA A 147 26.80 -14.91 2.24
CA ALA A 147 26.61 -16.17 1.53
C ALA A 147 25.21 -16.70 1.86
#